data_AF-A0A6J6JVR3-F1
#
_entry.id   AF-A0A6J6JVR3-F1
#
_cell.length_a   1.000
_cell.length_b   1.000
_cell.length_c   1.000
_cell.angle_alpha   90.00
_cell.angle_beta   90.00
_cell.angle_gamma   90.00
#
_symmetry.space_group_name_H-M   'P 1'
#
loop_
_entity.id
_entity.type
_entity.pdbx_description
1 polymer ?
#
loop_
_entity_poly.entity_id
_entity_poly.type
_entity_poly.pdbx_seq_one_letter_code
_entity_poly.pdbx_strand_id
1 'polypeptide(L)'
;MLLRCYRDGTDPRTTDGWFPTNDAGELIDGRLVVHGRRGDLIISGGEKIWPAPVEESISALASVNEVAIVGRPDDEWGHIVTAVVVAADPSTPPTLDQLRDHVKQTLPAYCAPRRIEFLDALPRTSLGKVERKSL
;
A
#
# COMPACT_ATOMS: atom_id res chain seq x y z
N MET A 1 -14.07 30.90 2.57
CA MET A 1 -13.48 29.71 1.90
C MET A 1 -12.14 29.41 2.57
N LEU A 2 -11.97 28.21 3.13
CA LEU A 2 -10.86 27.86 4.04
C LEU A 2 -9.55 27.46 3.34
N LEU A 3 -9.58 27.14 2.05
CA LEU A 3 -8.40 26.84 1.23
C LEU A 3 -8.22 27.94 0.17
N ARG A 4 -7.03 28.54 0.08
CA ARG A 4 -6.69 29.58 -0.92
C ARG A 4 -5.58 29.13 -1.87
N CYS A 5 -4.43 28.78 -1.33
CA CYS A 5 -3.27 28.26 -2.04
C CYS A 5 -2.35 27.51 -1.07
N TYR A 6 -1.39 26.77 -1.60
CA TYR A 6 -0.24 26.29 -0.82
C TYR A 6 0.67 27.45 -0.40
N ARG A 7 1.61 27.18 0.52
CA ARG A 7 2.53 28.19 1.06
C ARG A 7 3.44 28.82 0.01
N ASP A 8 3.70 28.11 -1.08
CA ASP A 8 4.47 28.58 -2.23
C ASP A 8 3.63 29.43 -3.21
N GLY A 9 2.33 29.65 -2.92
CA GLY A 9 1.40 30.40 -3.76
C GLY A 9 0.69 29.55 -4.81
N THR A 10 1.03 28.26 -4.96
CA THR A 10 0.38 27.37 -5.91
C THR A 10 -1.09 27.19 -5.53
N ASP A 11 -2.01 27.49 -6.46
CA ASP A 11 -3.42 27.14 -6.29
C ASP A 11 -3.59 25.64 -6.54
N PRO A 12 -3.98 24.84 -5.53
CA PRO A 12 -4.09 23.40 -5.69
C PRO A 12 -5.31 22.96 -6.48
N ARG A 13 -6.22 23.89 -6.82
CA ARG A 13 -7.49 23.54 -7.43
C ARG A 13 -7.34 23.26 -8.91
N THR A 14 -8.17 22.36 -9.41
CA THR A 14 -8.36 22.11 -10.84
C THR A 14 -9.01 23.32 -11.52
N THR A 15 -8.99 23.35 -12.85
CA THR A 15 -9.56 24.45 -13.65
C THR A 15 -11.06 24.66 -13.45
N ASP A 16 -11.78 23.62 -13.02
CA ASP A 16 -13.19 23.63 -12.65
C ASP A 16 -13.43 23.84 -11.13
N GLY A 17 -12.37 24.13 -10.36
CA GLY A 17 -12.45 24.62 -8.99
C GLY A 17 -12.39 23.56 -7.88
N TRP A 18 -12.16 22.28 -8.20
CA TRP A 18 -12.08 21.20 -7.22
C TRP A 18 -10.70 21.06 -6.60
N PHE A 19 -10.64 20.62 -5.35
CA PHE A 19 -9.37 20.28 -4.69
C PHE A 19 -9.11 18.77 -4.77
N PRO A 20 -8.08 18.31 -5.50
CA PRO A 20 -7.72 16.90 -5.59
C PRO A 20 -6.99 16.46 -4.31
N THR A 21 -7.65 15.66 -3.47
CA THR A 21 -7.07 15.13 -2.22
C THR A 21 -5.93 14.13 -2.46
N ASN A 22 -5.87 13.56 -3.67
CA ASN A 22 -5.07 12.39 -4.04
C ASN A 22 -5.43 11.10 -3.29
N ASP A 23 -6.60 11.07 -2.67
CA ASP A 23 -7.19 9.84 -2.13
C ASP A 23 -8.17 9.27 -3.16
N ALA A 24 -8.24 7.95 -3.23
CA ALA A 24 -9.21 7.22 -4.03
C ALA A 24 -10.30 6.65 -3.13
N GLY A 25 -11.51 6.62 -3.66
CA GLY A 25 -12.67 6.10 -2.98
C GLY A 25 -13.83 5.95 -3.93
N GLU A 26 -14.93 5.42 -3.42
CA GLU A 26 -16.17 5.25 -4.14
C GLU A 26 -17.37 5.63 -3.25
N LEU A 27 -18.46 6.04 -3.89
CA LEU A 27 -19.72 6.32 -3.23
C LEU A 27 -20.61 5.08 -3.34
N ILE A 28 -20.91 4.47 -2.19
CA ILE A 28 -21.82 3.34 -2.07
C ILE A 28 -23.01 3.80 -1.24
N ASP A 29 -24.20 3.79 -1.84
CA ASP A 29 -25.46 4.19 -1.17
C ASP A 29 -25.38 5.56 -0.47
N GLY A 30 -24.74 6.53 -1.14
CA GLY A 30 -24.55 7.89 -0.62
C GLY A 30 -23.46 8.03 0.45
N ARG A 31 -22.74 6.95 0.78
CA ARG A 31 -21.61 6.96 1.71
C ARG A 31 -20.29 6.85 0.94
N LEU A 32 -19.36 7.76 1.22
CA LEU A 32 -18.00 7.69 0.69
C LEU A 32 -17.20 6.62 1.45
N VAL A 33 -16.69 5.63 0.72
CA VAL A 33 -15.68 4.67 1.19
C VAL A 33 -14.33 5.11 0.61
N VAL A 34 -13.36 5.38 1.48
CA VAL A 34 -12.00 5.78 1.08
C VAL A 34 -11.11 4.54 1.09
N HIS A 35 -10.49 4.22 -0.04
CA HIS A 35 -9.62 3.04 -0.17
C HIS A 35 -8.16 3.34 0.20
N GLY A 36 -7.67 4.54 -0.12
CA GLY A 36 -6.28 4.89 0.15
C GLY A 36 -5.76 5.99 -0.77
N ARG A 37 -4.43 6.18 -0.76
CA ARG A 37 -3.76 7.18 -1.60
C ARG A 37 -3.65 6.67 -3.02
N ARG A 38 -4.06 7.47 -4.01
CA ARG A 38 -3.96 7.12 -5.44
C ARG A 38 -2.55 6.68 -5.86
N GLY A 39 -1.52 7.29 -5.28
CA GLY A 39 -0.12 6.97 -5.57
C GLY A 39 0.36 5.63 -4.99
N ASP A 40 -0.40 5.04 -4.06
CA ASP A 40 -0.06 3.75 -3.44
C ASP A 40 -0.76 2.58 -4.15
N LEU A 41 -1.65 2.85 -5.11
CA LEU A 41 -2.36 1.81 -5.85
C LEU A 41 -1.39 1.00 -6.71
N ILE A 42 -1.37 -0.32 -6.51
CA ILE A 42 -0.58 -1.24 -7.33
C ILE A 42 -1.49 -1.76 -8.43
N ILE A 43 -1.02 -1.71 -9.68
CA ILE A 43 -1.71 -2.31 -10.83
C ILE A 43 -0.86 -3.48 -11.33
N SER A 44 -1.36 -4.70 -11.17
CA SER A 44 -0.66 -5.93 -11.56
C SER A 44 -1.52 -6.73 -12.52
N GLY A 45 -1.10 -6.90 -13.77
CA GLY A 45 -1.87 -7.63 -14.79
C GLY A 45 -3.26 -7.06 -15.07
N GLY A 46 -3.47 -5.76 -14.84
CA GLY A 46 -4.77 -5.09 -14.94
C GLY A 46 -5.61 -5.10 -13.65
N GLU A 47 -5.22 -5.86 -12.64
CA GLU A 47 -5.88 -5.87 -11.34
C GLU A 47 -5.42 -4.71 -10.46
N LYS A 48 -6.35 -4.16 -9.67
CA LYS A 48 -6.09 -3.03 -8.75
C LYS A 48 -5.95 -3.55 -7.32
N ILE A 49 -4.77 -3.34 -6.73
CA ILE A 49 -4.44 -3.82 -5.39
C ILE A 49 -4.15 -2.62 -4.50
N TRP A 50 -4.98 -2.46 -3.47
CA TRP A 50 -4.72 -1.53 -2.37
C TRP A 50 -3.77 -2.19 -1.38
N PRO A 51 -2.65 -1.54 -0.99
CA PRO A 51 -1.70 -2.10 -0.03
C PRO A 51 -2.31 -2.42 1.33
N ALA A 52 -3.15 -1.53 1.87
CA ALA A 52 -3.60 -1.60 3.26
C ALA A 52 -4.33 -2.92 3.61
N PRO A 53 -5.30 -3.44 2.83
CA PRO A 53 -5.89 -4.75 3.10
C PRO A 53 -4.87 -5.91 3.10
N VAL A 54 -3.88 -5.86 2.22
CA VAL A 54 -2.84 -6.90 2.13
C VAL A 54 -1.89 -6.82 3.34
N GLU A 55 -1.52 -5.61 3.75
CA GLU A 55 -0.73 -5.35 4.96
C GLU A 55 -1.48 -5.81 6.22
N GLU A 56 -2.78 -5.48 6.33
CA GLU A 56 -3.63 -5.91 7.44
C GLU A 56 -3.68 -7.44 7.52
N SER A 57 -3.86 -8.13 6.39
CA SER A 57 -3.81 -9.58 6.34
C SER A 57 -2.45 -10.12 6.81
N ILE A 58 -1.34 -9.66 6.24
CA ILE A 58 -0.01 -10.20 6.55
C ILE A 58 0.43 -9.87 7.99
N SER A 59 0.06 -8.71 8.52
CA SER A 59 0.39 -8.30 9.90
C SER A 59 -0.24 -9.18 10.99
N ALA A 60 -1.24 -9.99 10.65
CA ALA A 60 -1.83 -10.96 11.57
C ALA A 60 -0.95 -12.21 11.79
N LEU A 61 0.09 -12.43 10.98
CA LEU A 61 1.03 -13.53 11.16
C LEU A 61 2.02 -13.24 12.28
N ALA A 62 2.12 -14.15 13.26
CA ALA A 62 3.03 -13.99 14.41
C ALA A 62 4.52 -13.90 14.03
N SER A 63 4.91 -14.40 12.86
CA SER A 63 6.27 -14.32 12.31
C SER A 63 6.60 -12.94 11.70
N VAL A 64 5.62 -12.05 11.57
CA VAL A 64 5.77 -10.70 11.00
C VAL A 64 5.69 -9.67 12.12
N ASN A 65 6.72 -8.86 12.29
CA ASN A 65 6.70 -7.70 13.20
C ASN A 65 6.11 -6.48 12.50
N GLU A 66 6.56 -6.19 11.27
CA GLU A 66 6.03 -5.13 10.43
C GLU A 66 6.00 -5.54 8.96
N VAL A 67 5.07 -4.96 8.20
CA VAL A 67 4.99 -5.16 6.75
C VAL A 67 4.58 -3.87 6.05
N ALA A 68 5.19 -3.63 4.90
CA ALA A 68 4.71 -2.67 3.91
C ALA A 68 4.53 -3.36 2.56
N ILE A 69 3.43 -3.05 1.87
CA ILE A 69 3.14 -3.58 0.55
C ILE A 69 3.44 -2.52 -0.50
N VAL A 70 4.30 -2.88 -1.45
CA VAL A 70 4.74 -2.01 -2.54
C VAL A 70 4.62 -2.70 -3.89
N GLY A 71 4.38 -1.91 -4.92
CA GLY A 71 4.46 -2.36 -6.31
C GLY A 71 5.90 -2.29 -6.79
N ARG A 72 6.45 -3.39 -7.29
CA ARG A 72 7.74 -3.40 -8.00
C ARG A 72 7.50 -3.58 -9.49
N PRO A 73 8.24 -2.86 -10.37
CA PRO A 73 8.13 -3.06 -11.81
C PRO A 73 8.40 -4.51 -12.19
N ASP A 74 7.67 -4.98 -13.20
CA ASP A 74 7.78 -6.34 -13.73
C ASP A 74 7.40 -6.35 -15.22
N ASP A 75 8.16 -7.07 -16.04
CA ASP A 75 8.00 -7.05 -17.50
C ASP A 75 6.71 -7.72 -17.99
N GLU A 76 6.20 -8.72 -17.25
CA GLU A 76 4.99 -9.46 -17.62
C GLU A 76 3.73 -8.79 -17.05
N TRP A 77 3.80 -8.36 -15.79
CA TRP A 77 2.64 -7.89 -15.03
C TRP A 77 2.54 -6.36 -14.95
N GLY A 78 3.54 -5.64 -15.46
CA GLY A 78 3.72 -4.20 -15.29
C GLY A 78 4.24 -3.88 -13.89
N HIS A 79 3.52 -4.31 -12.85
CA HIS A 79 4.02 -4.38 -11.48
C HIS A 79 3.63 -5.70 -10.83
N ILE A 80 4.40 -6.11 -9.82
CA ILE A 80 4.07 -7.21 -8.91
C ILE A 80 3.96 -6.72 -7.47
N VAL A 81 3.07 -7.36 -6.71
CA VAL A 81 2.92 -7.11 -5.26
C VAL A 81 4.15 -7.67 -4.53
N THR A 82 4.88 -6.78 -3.86
CA THR A 82 6.05 -7.14 -3.04
C THR A 82 5.78 -6.81 -1.57
N ALA A 83 5.99 -7.79 -0.71
CA ALA A 83 5.94 -7.60 0.74
C ALA A 83 7.33 -7.26 1.27
N VAL A 84 7.49 -6.04 1.80
CA VAL A 84 8.68 -5.64 2.54
C VAL A 84 8.41 -5.91 4.02
N VAL A 85 9.14 -6.85 4.60
CA VAL A 85 8.83 -7.44 5.91
C VAL A 85 9.96 -7.19 6.90
N VAL A 86 9.58 -6.80 8.11
CA VAL A 86 10.43 -6.94 9.30
C VAL A 86 9.95 -8.20 10.02
N ALA A 87 10.80 -9.22 10.08
CA ALA A 87 10.47 -10.47 10.75
C ALA A 87 10.36 -10.26 12.27
N ALA A 88 9.47 -10.99 12.92
CA ALA A 88 9.39 -11.02 14.39
C ALA A 88 10.64 -11.66 15.01
N ASP A 89 11.19 -12.67 14.34
CA ASP A 89 12.48 -13.29 14.66
C ASP A 89 13.29 -13.42 13.35
N PRO A 90 14.40 -12.69 13.20
CA PRO A 90 15.26 -12.77 12.03
C PRO A 90 15.86 -14.16 11.76
N SER A 91 15.91 -15.05 12.78
CA SER A 91 16.39 -16.42 12.61
C SER A 91 15.33 -17.35 12.00
N THR A 92 14.05 -16.98 12.08
CA THR A 92 12.91 -17.75 11.56
C THR A 92 11.92 -16.86 10.79
N PRO A 93 12.35 -16.21 9.69
CA PRO A 93 11.50 -15.30 8.95
C PRO A 93 10.36 -16.03 8.21
N PRO A 94 9.22 -15.35 7.96
CA PRO A 94 8.14 -15.92 7.17
C PRO A 94 8.58 -16.23 5.73
N THR A 95 8.07 -17.30 5.16
CA THR A 95 8.28 -17.63 3.75
C THR A 95 7.28 -16.92 2.85
N LEU A 96 7.63 -16.75 1.57
CA LEU A 96 6.72 -16.19 0.58
C LEU A 96 5.41 -16.99 0.48
N ASP A 97 5.49 -18.33 0.54
CA ASP A 97 4.31 -19.19 0.47
C ASP A 97 3.40 -19.01 1.69
N GLN A 98 3.96 -18.86 2.89
CA GLN A 98 3.18 -18.55 4.10
C GLN A 98 2.41 -17.23 3.95
N LEU A 99 3.06 -16.17 3.43
CA LEU A 99 2.38 -14.90 3.18
C LEU A 99 1.28 -15.05 2.13
N ARG A 100 1.57 -15.73 1.03
CA ARG A 100 0.62 -15.94 -0.08
C ARG A 100 -0.60 -16.72 0.36
N ASP A 101 -0.41 -17.79 1.09
CA ASP A 101 -1.49 -18.66 1.54
C ASP A 101 -2.36 -17.95 2.58
N HIS A 102 -1.76 -17.15 3.46
CA HIS A 102 -2.52 -16.35 4.41
C HIS A 102 -3.37 -15.28 3.72
N VAL A 103 -2.80 -14.53 2.77
CA VAL A 103 -3.53 -13.50 2.01
C VAL A 103 -4.72 -14.10 1.25
N LYS A 104 -4.55 -15.27 0.64
CA LYS A 104 -5.61 -15.93 -0.13
C LYS A 104 -6.79 -16.44 0.72
N GLN A 105 -6.66 -16.47 2.05
CA GLN A 105 -7.77 -16.86 2.93
C GLN A 105 -8.87 -15.81 2.96
N THR A 106 -8.52 -14.54 2.76
CA THR A 106 -9.45 -13.40 2.93
C THR A 106 -9.49 -12.46 1.73
N LEU A 107 -8.47 -12.47 0.88
CA LEU A 107 -8.36 -11.61 -0.30
C LEU A 107 -8.25 -12.43 -1.59
N PRO A 108 -8.64 -11.85 -2.74
CA PRO A 108 -8.43 -12.47 -4.05
C PRO A 108 -6.96 -12.83 -4.30
N ALA A 109 -6.73 -13.91 -5.05
CA ALA A 109 -5.39 -14.45 -5.26
C ALA A 109 -4.39 -13.48 -5.93
N TYR A 110 -4.88 -12.50 -6.69
CA TYR A 110 -4.03 -11.47 -7.30
C TYR A 110 -3.45 -10.47 -6.28
N CYS A 111 -4.01 -10.39 -5.07
CA CYS A 111 -3.46 -9.58 -3.97
C CYS A 111 -2.25 -10.25 -3.29
N ALA A 112 -2.07 -11.56 -3.47
CA ALA A 112 -1.02 -12.31 -2.80
C ALA A 112 0.36 -11.88 -3.31
N PRO A 113 1.33 -11.60 -2.41
CA PRO A 113 2.67 -11.19 -2.81
C PRO A 113 3.32 -12.18 -3.77
N ARG A 114 4.06 -11.67 -4.76
CA ARG A 114 4.90 -12.49 -5.65
C ARG A 114 6.37 -12.43 -5.26
N ARG A 115 6.73 -11.50 -4.37
CA ARG A 115 8.08 -11.29 -3.86
C ARG A 115 8.02 -10.90 -2.39
N ILE A 116 9.04 -11.31 -1.65
CA ILE A 116 9.31 -10.90 -0.27
C ILE A 116 10.69 -10.24 -0.21
N GLU A 117 10.78 -9.13 0.50
CA GLU A 117 12.01 -8.39 0.80
C GLU A 117 12.09 -8.22 2.32
N PHE A 118 13.28 -8.35 2.90
CA PHE A 118 13.46 -8.21 4.35
C PHE A 118 14.25 -6.96 4.69
N LEU A 119 13.82 -6.27 5.74
CA LEU A 119 14.52 -5.15 6.34
C LEU A 119 14.58 -5.33 7.87
N ASP A 120 15.57 -4.71 8.50
CA ASP A 120 15.65 -4.64 9.96
C ASP A 120 14.58 -3.70 10.55
N ALA A 121 14.19 -2.68 9.78
CA ALA A 121 13.12 -1.74 10.10
C ALA A 121 12.56 -1.09 8.84
N LEU A 122 11.26 -0.76 8.84
CA LEU A 122 10.67 0.03 7.76
C LEU A 122 11.11 1.50 7.87
N PRO A 123 11.40 2.18 6.75
CA PRO A 123 11.71 3.61 6.75
C PRO A 123 10.49 4.38 7.23
N ARG A 124 10.72 5.42 8.04
CA ARG A 124 9.65 6.25 8.60
C ARG A 124 9.94 7.72 8.38
N THR A 125 8.86 8.46 8.14
CA THR A 125 8.84 9.93 8.17
C THR A 125 9.15 10.45 9.58
N SER A 126 9.45 11.74 9.72
CA SER A 126 9.63 12.41 11.03
C SER A 126 8.43 12.31 11.97
N LEU A 127 7.25 11.97 11.44
CA LEU A 127 6.01 11.74 12.19
C LEU A 127 5.76 10.25 12.51
N GLY A 128 6.73 9.37 12.24
CA GLY A 128 6.66 7.93 12.55
C GLY A 128 5.83 7.09 11.59
N LYS A 129 5.26 7.68 10.53
CA LYS A 129 4.56 6.93 9.47
C LYS A 129 5.55 6.25 8.55
N VAL A 130 5.23 5.03 8.11
CA VAL A 130 6.01 4.32 7.07
C VAL A 130 6.12 5.18 5.82
N GLU A 131 7.35 5.38 5.36
CA GLU A 131 7.67 6.16 4.17
C GLU A 131 7.80 5.24 2.95
N ARG A 132 6.66 4.79 2.41
CA ARG A 132 6.63 3.83 1.27
C ARG A 132 7.38 4.31 0.02
N LYS A 133 7.56 5.62 -0.16
CA LYS A 133 8.31 6.18 -1.29
C LYS A 133 9.82 5.91 -1.23
N SER A 134 10.32 5.62 -0.03
CA SER A 134 11.73 5.31 0.21
C SER A 134 12.01 3.82 0.17
N LEU A 135 10.98 3.00 -0.05
CA LEU A 135 11.07 1.56 -0.23
C LEU A 135 11.32 1.20 -1.69
#